data_AF-A0A392PPU9-F1
#
_entry.id   AF-A0A392PPU9-F1
#
_cell.length_a   1.000
_cell.length_b   1.000
_cell.length_c   1.000
_cell.angle_alpha   90.00
_cell.angle_beta   90.00
_cell.angle_gamma   90.00
#
_symmetry.space_group_name_H-M   'P 1'
#
loop_
_entity.id
_entity.type
_entity.pdbx_description
1 polymer ?
#
loop_
_entity_poly.entity_id
_entity_poly.type
_entity_poly.pdbx_seq_one_letter_code
_entity_poly.pdbx_strand_id
1 'polypeptide(L)'
;VTQTSAVQVGNISFINIEGTSATEETIKFACSDTSPCEGLYLENIFLPSYFGGDTRSYCWQAHGSAQGYVYPPACFSNSSDFIRQNVLLESNPAINSV
;
A
#
# COMPACT_ATOMS: atom_id res chain seq x y z
N VAL A 1 0.31 -25.71 21.87
CA VAL A 1 0.46 -24.26 21.64
C VAL A 1 1.65 -24.06 20.71
N THR A 2 1.42 -23.68 19.45
CA THR A 2 2.52 -23.31 18.55
C THR A 2 3.01 -21.93 18.96
N GLN A 3 4.15 -21.87 19.63
CA GLN A 3 4.83 -20.61 19.91
C GLN A 3 5.54 -20.20 18.61
N THR A 4 4.88 -19.38 17.79
CA THR A 4 5.58 -18.63 16.75
C THR A 4 6.41 -17.57 17.48
N SER A 5 7.75 -17.68 17.43
CA SER A 5 8.57 -16.54 17.80
C SER A 5 8.26 -15.42 16.80
N ALA A 6 7.56 -14.37 17.24
CA ALA A 6 7.32 -13.22 16.38
C ALA A 6 8.65 -12.47 16.22
N VAL A 7 9.29 -12.63 15.07
CA VAL A 7 10.50 -11.88 14.72
C VAL A 7 10.04 -10.51 14.26
N GLN A 8 10.44 -9.48 14.99
CA GLN A 8 10.21 -8.11 14.58
C GLN A 8 11.19 -7.75 13.46
N VAL A 9 10.65 -7.29 12.33
CA VAL A 9 11.40 -6.72 11.21
C VAL A 9 10.94 -5.29 10.96
N GLY A 10 11.87 -4.41 10.60
CA GLY A 10 11.54 -3.01 10.38
C GLY A 10 12.72 -2.20 9.84
N ASN A 11 12.45 -0.94 9.47
CA ASN A 11 13.39 -0.03 8.83
C ASN A 11 14.02 -0.63 7.55
N ILE A 12 13.17 -1.19 6.70
CA ILE A 12 13.58 -1.84 5.45
C ILE A 12 13.25 -0.91 4.28
N SER A 13 14.24 -0.66 3.43
CA SER A 13 14.10 0.17 2.25
C SER A 13 14.19 -0.64 0.96
N PHE A 14 13.23 -0.42 0.07
CA PHE A 14 13.15 -0.98 -1.27
C PHE A 14 13.24 0.20 -2.25
N ILE A 15 14.34 0.28 -3.01
CA ILE A 15 14.68 1.47 -3.79
C ILE A 15 15.07 1.06 -5.21
N ASN A 16 14.52 1.75 -6.21
CA ASN A 16 14.86 1.59 -7.63
C ASN A 16 14.68 0.15 -8.13
N ILE A 17 13.53 -0.46 -7.84
CA ILE A 17 13.19 -1.82 -8.27
C ILE A 17 12.30 -1.73 -9.50
N GLU A 18 12.81 -2.20 -10.64
CA GLU A 18 12.11 -2.22 -11.91
C GLU A 18 12.08 -3.64 -12.51
N GLY A 19 10.99 -3.99 -13.19
CA GLY A 19 10.84 -5.29 -13.83
C GLY A 19 9.39 -5.56 -14.23
N THR A 20 9.01 -6.84 -14.22
CA THR A 20 7.63 -7.26 -14.49
C THR A 20 7.19 -8.34 -13.51
N SER A 21 5.92 -8.34 -13.13
CA SER A 21 5.33 -9.36 -12.28
C SER A 21 4.66 -10.47 -13.07
N ALA A 22 4.82 -11.71 -12.62
CA ALA A 22 4.08 -12.86 -13.13
C ALA A 22 2.71 -13.04 -12.46
N THR A 23 2.43 -12.29 -11.38
CA THR A 23 1.22 -12.40 -10.56
C THR A 23 0.56 -11.03 -10.35
N GLU A 24 -0.75 -11.03 -10.13
CA GLU A 24 -1.52 -9.80 -9.82
C GLU A 24 -1.03 -9.14 -8.53
N GLU A 25 -0.86 -9.93 -7.45
CA GLU A 25 -0.22 -9.47 -6.20
C GLU A 25 1.29 -9.38 -6.40
N THR A 26 1.77 -8.17 -6.66
CA THR A 26 3.18 -7.92 -7.04
C THR A 26 4.02 -7.46 -5.86
N ILE A 27 3.47 -6.61 -5.00
CA ILE A 27 4.10 -6.19 -3.75
C ILE A 27 3.29 -6.81 -2.61
N LYS A 28 3.94 -7.61 -1.75
CA LYS A 28 3.27 -8.30 -0.65
C LYS A 28 4.04 -8.16 0.66
N PHE A 29 3.46 -7.39 1.59
CA PHE A 29 3.93 -7.30 2.97
C PHE A 29 2.93 -7.96 3.90
N ALA A 30 3.27 -9.14 4.41
CA ALA A 30 2.44 -9.90 5.35
C ALA A 30 3.19 -10.06 6.68
N CYS A 31 2.87 -9.21 7.64
CA CYS A 31 3.58 -9.12 8.93
C CYS A 31 2.77 -9.78 10.06
N SER A 32 3.38 -9.91 11.24
CA SER A 32 2.73 -10.55 12.40
C SER A 32 1.71 -9.62 13.06
N ASP A 33 0.56 -10.14 13.47
CA ASP A 33 -0.42 -9.40 14.28
C ASP A 33 0.15 -8.90 15.60
N THR A 34 1.08 -9.65 16.19
CA THR A 34 1.73 -9.29 17.47
C THR A 34 3.04 -8.53 17.30
N SER A 35 3.55 -8.44 16.06
CA SER A 35 4.78 -7.72 15.75
C SER A 35 4.69 -7.16 14.32
N PRO A 36 3.96 -6.04 14.14
CA PRO A 36 3.84 -5.37 12.85
C PRO A 36 5.21 -4.98 12.27
N CYS A 37 5.29 -4.91 10.94
CA CYS A 37 6.46 -4.33 10.28
C CYS A 37 6.36 -2.80 10.33
N GLU A 38 7.38 -2.16 10.87
CA GLU A 38 7.45 -0.70 11.02
C GLU A 38 8.61 -0.13 10.20
N GLY A 39 8.42 1.06 9.62
CA GLY A 39 9.48 1.72 8.85
C GLY A 39 9.79 1.05 7.52
N LEU A 40 8.79 0.46 6.86
CA LEU A 40 8.93 0.06 5.45
C LEU A 40 9.01 1.32 4.58
N TYR A 41 9.94 1.33 3.63
CA TYR A 41 10.13 2.46 2.72
C TYR A 41 10.22 1.96 1.28
N LEU A 42 9.36 2.50 0.41
CA LEU A 42 9.36 2.23 -1.04
C LEU A 42 9.76 3.51 -1.78
N GLU A 43 10.74 3.41 -2.68
CA GLU A 43 11.13 4.53 -3.54
C GLU A 43 11.38 4.06 -4.97
N ASN A 44 10.74 4.72 -5.94
CA ASN A 44 10.95 4.47 -7.37
C ASN A 44 10.81 2.98 -7.74
N ILE A 45 9.59 2.47 -7.62
CA ILE A 45 9.27 1.05 -7.88
C ILE A 45 8.38 0.97 -9.12
N PHE A 46 8.71 0.09 -10.06
CA PHE A 46 7.90 -0.13 -11.25
C PHE A 46 7.82 -1.60 -11.62
N LEU A 47 6.67 -2.22 -11.31
CA LEU A 47 6.42 -3.64 -11.52
C LEU A 47 5.05 -3.89 -12.18
N PRO A 48 4.91 -3.61 -13.49
CA PRO A 48 3.72 -3.98 -14.26
C PRO A 48 3.58 -5.49 -14.47
N SER A 49 2.37 -5.92 -14.82
CA SER A 49 2.10 -7.32 -15.19
C SER A 49 2.83 -7.69 -16.49
N TYR A 50 3.48 -8.85 -16.50
CA TYR A 50 4.04 -9.43 -17.71
C TYR A 50 2.95 -9.87 -18.70
N PHE A 51 1.81 -10.34 -18.18
CA PHE A 51 0.71 -10.90 -18.99
C PHE A 51 -0.38 -9.87 -19.32
N GLY A 52 -0.19 -8.60 -18.95
CA GLY A 52 -1.21 -7.55 -19.02
C GLY A 52 -2.16 -7.55 -17.81
N GLY A 53 -3.02 -6.53 -17.74
CA GLY A 53 -3.87 -6.27 -16.58
C GLY A 53 -3.17 -5.48 -15.47
N ASP A 54 -3.93 -5.13 -14.44
CA ASP A 54 -3.44 -4.35 -13.31
C ASP A 54 -2.69 -5.23 -12.31
N THR A 55 -1.64 -4.67 -11.71
CA THR A 55 -0.98 -5.25 -10.54
C THR A 55 -1.43 -4.51 -9.28
N ARG A 56 -1.37 -5.19 -8.13
CA ARG A 56 -1.74 -4.60 -6.84
C ARG A 56 -0.75 -4.94 -5.75
N SER A 57 -0.80 -4.12 -4.70
CA SER A 57 -0.06 -4.31 -3.47
C SER A 57 -0.97 -4.91 -2.39
N TYR A 58 -0.41 -5.80 -1.57
CA TYR A 58 -1.05 -6.36 -0.38
C TYR A 58 -0.24 -6.00 0.87
N CYS A 59 -0.94 -5.49 1.89
CA CYS A 59 -0.34 -5.09 3.16
C CYS A 59 -1.17 -5.66 4.31
N TRP A 60 -0.49 -6.29 5.26
CA TRP A 60 -1.07 -6.77 6.51
C TRP A 60 -0.10 -6.45 7.65
N GLN A 61 -0.56 -5.65 8.62
CA GLN A 61 0.27 -5.18 9.75
C GLN A 61 1.59 -4.54 9.29
N ALA A 62 1.52 -3.76 8.21
CA ALA A 62 2.68 -3.21 7.52
C ALA A 62 2.55 -1.69 7.43
N HIS A 63 3.47 -1.01 8.11
CA HIS A 63 3.49 0.45 8.26
C HIS A 63 4.76 1.01 7.64
N GLY A 64 4.59 2.09 6.88
CA GLY A 64 5.65 2.60 6.05
C GLY A 64 5.28 3.83 5.27
N SER A 65 6.16 4.23 4.37
CA SER A 65 5.96 5.37 3.48
C SER A 65 6.49 5.06 2.08
N ALA A 66 5.97 5.78 1.10
CA ALA A 66 6.40 5.68 -0.28
C ALA A 66 6.80 7.06 -0.81
N GLN A 67 7.84 7.12 -1.62
CA GLN A 67 8.33 8.33 -2.26
C GLN A 67 8.61 8.07 -3.75
N GLY A 68 8.45 9.12 -4.56
CA GLY A 68 8.66 9.02 -6.01
C GLY A 68 7.55 8.22 -6.71
N TYR A 69 7.89 7.61 -7.84
CA TYR A 69 6.93 6.83 -8.62
C TYR A 69 6.90 5.38 -8.13
N VAL A 70 5.74 4.91 -7.66
CA VAL A 70 5.57 3.56 -7.13
C VAL A 70 4.36 2.91 -7.80
N TYR A 71 4.62 1.90 -8.62
CA TYR A 71 3.61 1.09 -9.30
C TYR A 71 3.89 -0.41 -9.10
N PRO A 72 2.92 -1.20 -8.61
CA PRO A 72 1.58 -0.77 -8.18
C PRO A 72 1.61 0.14 -6.94
N PRO A 73 0.56 0.95 -6.68
CA PRO A 73 0.53 1.86 -5.54
C PRO A 73 0.79 1.16 -4.21
N ALA A 74 1.56 1.78 -3.32
CA ALA A 74 1.79 1.27 -1.97
C ALA A 74 0.48 1.21 -1.17
N CYS A 75 0.37 0.24 -0.26
CA CYS A 75 -0.83 0.00 0.57
C CYS A 75 -0.57 0.15 2.07
N PHE A 76 0.52 0.82 2.46
CA PHE A 76 0.85 0.98 3.88
C PHE A 76 -0.30 1.64 4.62
N SER A 77 -0.66 1.08 5.78
CA SER A 77 -1.69 1.65 6.62
C SER A 77 -1.18 2.96 7.21
N ASN A 78 -1.70 4.10 6.74
CA ASN A 78 -1.45 5.38 7.39
C ASN A 78 -2.33 5.47 8.64
N SER A 79 -1.73 5.72 9.80
CA SER A 79 -2.47 6.03 11.03
C SER A 79 -3.33 7.30 10.94
N SER A 80 -3.20 8.07 9.85
CA SER A 80 -3.99 9.27 9.54
C SER A 80 -5.18 9.05 8.59
N ASP A 81 -5.51 7.81 8.21
CA ASP A 81 -6.71 7.52 7.38
C ASP A 81 -8.05 7.68 8.14
N PHE A 82 -8.01 8.23 9.36
CA PHE A 82 -9.16 8.88 9.99
C PHE A 82 -9.57 10.13 9.19
N ILE A 83 -10.26 9.90 8.07
CA ILE A 83 -11.16 10.82 7.36
C ILE A 83 -10.68 12.29 7.31
N ARG A 84 -9.89 12.64 6.30
CA ARG A 84 -10.10 13.95 5.62
C ARG A 84 -11.00 13.72 4.42
N GLN A 85 -12.26 13.35 4.65
CA GLN A 85 -13.29 13.59 3.66
C GLN A 85 -13.47 15.10 3.52
N ASN A 86 -12.60 15.73 2.75
CA ASN A 86 -12.99 16.89 1.97
C ASN A 86 -13.83 16.36 0.80
N VAL A 87 -15.03 15.87 1.11
CA VAL A 87 -16.09 15.79 0.11
C VAL A 87 -16.32 17.24 -0.28
N LEU A 88 -15.81 17.63 -1.45
CA LEU A 88 -16.38 18.75 -2.15
C LEU A 88 -17.83 18.34 -2.40
N LEU A 89 -18.73 18.85 -1.57
CA LEU A 89 -20.15 18.88 -1.90
C LEU A 89 -20.25 19.77 -3.12
N GLU A 90 -20.05 19.20 -4.30
CA GLU A 90 -20.56 19.80 -5.51
C GLU A 90 -22.06 19.92 -5.30
N SER A 91 -22.52 21.15 -5.09
CA SER A 91 -23.92 21.51 -5.06
C SER A 91 -24.57 20.98 -6.33
N ASN A 92 -25.36 19.90 -6.21
CA ASN A 92 -26.14 19.39 -7.31
C ASN A 92 -27.19 20.45 -7.70
N PRO A 93 -27.12 21.06 -8.89
CA PRO A 93 -28.04 22.13 -9.30
C PRO A 93 -29.47 21.63 -9.55
N ALA A 94 -29.77 20.34 -9.42
CA ALA A 94 -31.08 19.77 -9.71
C ALA A 94 -32.15 19.91 -8.59
N ILE A 95 -31.86 20.57 -7.46
CA ILE A 95 -32.83 20.68 -6.33
C ILE A 95 -33.57 22.03 -6.29
N ASN A 96 -33.23 23.01 -7.14
CA ASN A 96 -33.95 24.29 -7.22
C ASN A 96 -34.54 24.56 -8.62
N SER A 97 -35.33 23.64 -9.16
CA SER A 97 -36.35 24.03 -10.14
C SER A 97 -37.72 23.72 -9.56
N VAL A 98 -38.32 24.76 -9.01
CA VAL A 98 -39.76 25.01 -9.14
C VAL A 98 -40.07 25.19 -10.62
#